data_AF-A0A2D2DGU8-F1
#
_entry.id   AF-A0A2D2DGU8-F1
#
_cell.length_a   1.000
_cell.length_b   1.000
_cell.length_c   1.000
_cell.angle_alpha   90.00
_cell.angle_beta   90.00
_cell.angle_gamma   90.00
#
_symmetry.space_group_name_H-M   'P 1'
#
loop_
_entity.id
_entity.type
_entity.pdbx_description
1 polymer ?
#
loop_
_entity_poly.entity_id
_entity_poly.type
_entity_poly.pdbx_seq_one_letter_code
_entity_poly.pdbx_strand_id
1 'polypeptide(L)'
;MAFHRIGNSIYSDDELRGQNEELVSILVPGTVTALAIYYLHGALSLLPFFVVHTTTAKLIYVFTGLTLFCISYALRKLIVCLAFLAIAGTIFSLVCMGIWQWLM
;
A
#
# COMPACT_ATOMS: atom_id res chain seq x y z
N MET A 1 26.07 15.72 8.64
CA MET A 1 24.92 16.28 7.92
C MET A 1 25.37 16.49 6.49
N ALA A 2 24.90 15.64 5.57
CA ALA A 2 25.10 15.86 4.15
C ALA A 2 23.98 16.76 3.63
N PHE A 3 24.32 17.59 2.64
CA PHE A 3 23.36 18.42 1.92
C PHE A 3 23.26 17.89 0.50
N HIS A 4 22.03 17.64 0.06
CA HIS A 4 21.69 17.09 -1.24
C HIS A 4 21.01 18.15 -2.09
N ARG A 5 21.51 18.35 -3.30
CA ARG A 5 20.89 19.25 -4.28
C ARG A 5 19.91 18.45 -5.14
N ILE A 6 18.63 18.81 -5.10
CA ILE A 6 17.59 18.24 -5.95
C ILE A 6 17.01 19.38 -6.80
N GLY A 7 17.32 19.39 -8.10
CA GLY A 7 16.95 20.49 -8.98
C GLY A 7 17.59 21.82 -8.54
N ASN A 8 16.75 22.83 -8.27
CA ASN A 8 17.19 24.15 -7.81
C ASN A 8 17.16 24.35 -6.29
N SER A 9 16.74 23.34 -5.52
CA SER A 9 16.72 23.39 -4.05
C SER A 9 17.83 22.53 -3.43
N ILE A 10 18.30 22.96 -2.26
CA ILE A 10 19.27 22.24 -1.43
C ILE A 10 18.51 21.78 -0.19
N TYR A 11 18.55 20.48 0.07
CA TYR A 11 17.91 19.86 1.23
C TYR A 11 18.97 19.21 2.12
N SER A 12 18.75 19.25 3.42
CA SER A 12 19.48 18.41 4.38
C SER A 12 18.95 16.97 4.37
N ASP A 13 19.76 16.02 4.84
CA ASP A 13 19.35 14.62 5.04
C ASP A 13 18.05 14.50 5.86
N ASP A 14 17.91 15.32 6.90
CA ASP A 14 16.74 15.31 7.78
C ASP A 14 15.47 15.81 7.08
N GLU A 15 15.58 16.84 6.23
CA GLU A 15 14.46 17.34 5.43
C GLU A 15 14.01 16.31 4.39
N LEU A 16 14.95 15.64 3.71
CA LEU A 16 14.62 14.59 2.75
C LEU A 16 13.97 13.38 3.42
N ARG A 17 14.47 13.00 4.59
CA ARG A 17 13.88 11.91 5.37
C ARG A 17 12.48 12.28 5.88
N GLY A 18 12.28 13.51 6.35
CA GLY A 18 10.97 14.02 6.76
C GLY A 18 9.95 13.99 5.62
N GLN A 19 10.33 14.48 4.43
CA GLN A 19 9.45 14.44 3.25
C GLN A 19 9.10 13.02 2.82
N ASN A 20 10.08 12.10 2.82
CA ASN A 20 9.80 10.70 2.50
C ASN A 20 8.89 10.04 3.53
N GLU A 21 9.06 10.32 4.83
CA GLU A 21 8.18 9.82 5.88
C GLU A 21 6.74 10.33 5.70
N GLU A 22 6.54 11.60 5.34
CA GLU A 22 5.22 12.16 5.04
C GLU A 22 4.57 11.48 3.84
N LEU A 23 5.31 11.32 2.73
CA LEU A 23 4.78 10.67 1.53
C LEU A 23 4.37 9.22 1.82
N VAL A 24 5.22 8.45 2.50
CA VAL A 24 4.92 7.07 2.89
C VAL A 24 3.71 7.00 3.83
N SER A 25 3.55 7.98 4.72
CA SER A 25 2.44 8.03 5.67
C SER A 25 1.06 8.15 5.01
N ILE A 26 0.98 8.77 3.82
CA ILE A 26 -0.27 8.96 3.09
C ILE A 26 -0.45 7.90 2.00
N LEU A 27 0.64 7.59 1.29
CA LEU A 27 0.61 6.73 0.11
C LEU A 27 0.35 5.26 0.49
N VAL A 28 0.95 4.76 1.58
CA VAL A 28 0.74 3.37 2.01
C VAL A 28 -0.72 3.15 2.44
N PRO A 29 -1.33 3.97 3.31
CA PRO A 29 -2.73 3.77 3.68
C PRO A 29 -3.68 3.98 2.51
N GLY A 30 -3.41 4.96 1.63
CA GLY A 30 -4.23 5.24 0.46
C GLY A 30 -4.22 4.11 -0.58
N THR A 31 -3.08 3.47 -0.80
CA THR A 31 -2.98 2.32 -1.72
C THR A 31 -3.71 1.09 -1.16
N VAL A 32 -3.57 0.82 0.13
CA VAL A 32 -4.25 -0.30 0.80
C VAL A 32 -5.77 -0.12 0.80
N THR A 33 -6.25 1.10 1.07
CA THR A 33 -7.69 1.38 1.00
C THR A 33 -8.24 1.24 -0.41
N ALA A 34 -7.53 1.75 -1.42
CA ALA A 34 -7.95 1.63 -2.82
C ALA A 34 -8.09 0.15 -3.24
N LEU A 35 -7.10 -0.69 -2.91
CA LEU A 35 -7.14 -2.13 -3.16
C LEU A 35 -8.32 -2.80 -2.45
N ALA A 36 -8.51 -2.52 -1.16
CA ALA A 36 -9.58 -3.11 -0.38
C ALA A 36 -10.97 -2.70 -0.90
N ILE A 37 -11.16 -1.43 -1.27
CA ILE A 37 -12.42 -0.94 -1.87
C ILE A 37 -12.67 -1.61 -3.22
N TYR A 38 -11.63 -1.83 -4.03
CA TYR A 38 -11.76 -2.53 -5.31
C TYR A 38 -12.28 -3.97 -5.12
N TYR A 39 -11.70 -4.73 -4.19
CA TYR A 39 -12.19 -6.07 -3.86
C TYR A 39 -13.60 -6.06 -3.27
N LEU A 40 -13.88 -5.11 -2.37
CA LEU A 40 -15.20 -4.94 -1.77
C LEU A 40 -16.26 -4.62 -2.83
N HIS A 41 -15.91 -3.80 -3.83
CA HIS A 41 -16.79 -3.49 -4.95
C HIS A 41 -17.09 -4.74 -5.79
N GLY A 42 -16.07 -5.50 -6.14
CA GLY A 42 -16.23 -6.78 -6.84
C GLY A 42 -17.16 -7.73 -6.08
N ALA A 43 -16.96 -7.90 -4.77
CA ALA A 43 -17.78 -8.78 -3.93
C ALA A 43 -19.24 -8.32 -3.82
N LEU A 44 -19.48 -7.02 -3.65
CA LEU A 44 -20.84 -6.46 -3.49
C LEU A 44 -21.60 -6.38 -4.81
N SER A 45 -20.92 -6.21 -5.94
CA SER A 45 -21.54 -6.09 -7.27
C SER A 45 -22.34 -7.33 -7.69
N LEU A 46 -22.00 -8.50 -7.13
CA LEU A 46 -22.67 -9.78 -7.39
C LEU A 46 -23.99 -9.93 -6.63
N LEU A 47 -24.26 -9.08 -5.64
CA LEU A 47 -25.43 -9.18 -4.77
C LEU A 47 -26.55 -8.26 -5.28
N PRO A 48 -27.70 -8.79 -5.75
CA PRO A 48 -28.77 -8.01 -6.38
C PRO A 48 -29.40 -6.96 -5.46
N PHE A 49 -29.30 -7.16 -4.14
CA PHE A 49 -29.80 -6.23 -3.12
C PHE A 49 -29.07 -4.87 -3.12
N PHE A 50 -27.77 -4.86 -3.40
CA PHE A 50 -26.95 -3.64 -3.35
C PHE A 50 -27.04 -2.78 -4.61
N VAL A 51 -27.54 -3.34 -5.72
CA VAL A 51 -27.79 -2.61 -6.97
C VAL A 51 -28.94 -1.61 -6.80
N VAL A 52 -29.94 -1.94 -5.96
CA VAL A 52 -31.16 -1.12 -5.77
C VAL A 52 -31.00 -0.09 -4.65
N HIS A 53 -30.29 -0.43 -3.57
CA HIS A 53 -30.09 0.46 -2.42
C HIS A 53 -28.77 1.23 -2.49
N THR A 54 -28.68 2.13 -3.48
CA THR A 54 -27.44 2.87 -3.81
C THR A 54 -26.92 3.79 -2.69
N THR A 55 -27.79 4.30 -1.81
CA THR A 55 -27.40 5.20 -0.71
C THR A 55 -26.76 4.45 0.46
N THR A 56 -27.34 3.32 0.88
CA THR A 56 -26.75 2.48 1.93
C THR A 56 -25.47 1.80 1.46
N ALA A 57 -25.42 1.36 0.19
CA ALA A 57 -24.20 0.85 -0.42
C ALA A 57 -23.06 1.88 -0.40
N LYS A 58 -23.35 3.14 -0.78
CA LYS A 58 -22.36 4.24 -0.75
C LYS A 58 -21.85 4.53 0.66
N LEU A 59 -22.75 4.57 1.65
CA LEU A 59 -22.37 4.76 3.05
C LEU A 59 -21.43 3.65 3.54
N ILE A 60 -21.69 2.40 3.16
CA ILE A 60 -20.82 1.27 3.49
C ILE A 60 -19.43 1.46 2.88
N TYR A 61 -19.32 1.82 1.60
CA TYR A 61 -18.01 2.07 0.96
C TYR A 61 -17.22 3.20 1.63
N VAL A 62 -17.89 4.29 2.01
CA VAL A 62 -17.23 5.42 2.69
C VAL A 62 -16.76 5.00 4.08
N PHE A 63 -17.59 4.29 4.85
CA PHE A 63 -17.27 3.88 6.21
C PHE A 63 -16.16 2.81 6.23
N THR A 64 -16.20 1.84 5.31
CA THR A 64 -15.14 0.84 5.17
C THR A 64 -13.84 1.49 4.69
N GLY A 65 -13.90 2.41 3.73
CA GLY A 65 -12.74 3.16 3.26
C GLY A 65 -12.06 3.94 4.37
N LEU A 66 -12.83 4.64 5.22
CA LEU A 66 -12.29 5.46 6.31
C LEU A 66 -11.70 4.60 7.44
N THR A 67 -12.37 3.51 7.83
CA THR A 67 -11.86 2.60 8.85
C THR A 67 -10.58 1.89 8.38
N LEU A 68 -10.54 1.42 7.14
CA LEU A 68 -9.34 0.83 6.55
C LEU A 68 -8.21 1.85 6.42
N PHE A 69 -8.51 3.12 6.12
CA PHE A 69 -7.50 4.17 6.05
C PHE A 69 -6.83 4.36 7.42
N CYS A 70 -7.62 4.51 8.48
CA CYS A 70 -7.12 4.67 9.84
C CYS A 70 -6.29 3.47 10.30
N ILE A 71 -6.77 2.25 10.06
CA ILE A 71 -6.06 1.02 10.42
C ILE A 71 -4.73 0.93 9.65
N SER A 72 -4.76 1.19 8.34
CA SER A 72 -3.57 1.14 7.49
C SER A 72 -2.56 2.22 7.85
N TYR A 73 -3.02 3.41 8.27
CA TYR A 73 -2.18 4.48 8.77
C TYR A 73 -1.46 4.10 10.07
N ALA A 74 -2.19 3.46 11.00
CA ALA A 74 -1.63 2.95 12.25
C ALA A 74 -0.59 1.84 12.00
N LEU A 75 -0.87 0.95 11.04
CA LEU A 75 -0.03 -0.21 10.73
C LEU A 75 0.96 0.03 9.57
N ARG A 76 1.13 1.26 9.10
CA ARG A 76 1.92 1.58 7.88
C ARG A 76 3.32 0.96 7.88
N LYS A 77 4.01 0.99 9.02
CA LYS A 77 5.37 0.44 9.15
C LYS A 77 5.38 -1.07 9.00
N LEU A 78 4.37 -1.75 9.53
CA LEU A 78 4.20 -3.19 9.42
C LEU A 78 3.89 -3.57 7.97
N ILE A 79 3.02 -2.81 7.29
CA ILE A 79 2.67 -3.04 5.88
C ILE A 79 3.89 -2.92 4.98
N VAL A 80 4.71 -1.87 5.16
CA VAL A 80 5.95 -1.68 4.40
C VAL A 80 6.95 -2.82 4.67
N CYS A 81 7.10 -3.23 5.93
CA CYS A 81 7.99 -4.33 6.29
C CYS A 81 7.56 -5.66 5.66
N LEU A 82 6.25 -5.93 5.65
CA LEU A 82 5.68 -7.13 5.03
C LEU A 82 5.89 -7.12 3.50
N ALA A 83 5.69 -5.96 2.85
CA ALA A 83 5.92 -5.81 1.42
C ALA A 83 7.39 -6.03 1.05
N PHE A 84 8.32 -5.47 1.84
CA PHE A 84 9.75 -5.70 1.65
C PHE A 84 10.11 -7.19 1.80
N LEU A 85 9.57 -7.85 2.82
CA LEU A 85 9.79 -9.28 3.04
C LEU A 85 9.27 -10.13 1.87
N ALA A 86 8.10 -9.79 1.33
CA ALA A 86 7.53 -10.49 0.17
C ALA A 86 8.40 -10.32 -1.08
N ILE A 87 8.91 -9.12 -1.35
CA ILE A 87 9.83 -8.86 -2.47
C ILE A 87 11.14 -9.64 -2.27
N ALA A 88 11.74 -9.57 -1.09
CA ALA A 88 12.97 -10.30 -0.80
C ALA A 88 12.77 -11.82 -0.94
N GLY A 89 11.65 -12.35 -0.42
CA GLY A 89 11.31 -13.77 -0.53
C GLY A 89 11.09 -14.25 -1.96
N THR A 90 10.44 -13.44 -2.80
CA THR A 90 10.23 -13.77 -4.23
C THR A 90 11.54 -13.75 -5.01
N ILE A 91 12.42 -12.78 -4.77
CA ILE A 91 13.76 -12.76 -5.38
C ILE A 91 14.53 -14.02 -4.98
N PHE A 92 14.52 -14.35 -3.68
CA PHE A 92 15.21 -15.53 -3.17
C PHE A 92 14.68 -16.82 -3.81
N SER A 93 13.35 -16.97 -3.95
CA SER A 93 12.78 -18.17 -4.58
C SER A 93 13.16 -18.28 -6.05
N LEU A 94 13.17 -17.17 -6.80
CA LEU A 94 13.57 -17.15 -8.22
C LEU A 94 15.04 -17.55 -8.39
N VAL A 95 15.93 -17.09 -7.51
CA VAL A 95 17.35 -17.49 -7.53
C VAL A 95 17.49 -18.98 -7.22
N CYS A 96 16.78 -19.48 -6.20
CA CYS A 96 16.77 -20.91 -5.89
C CYS A 96 16.27 -21.75 -7.06
N MET A 97 15.20 -21.33 -7.74
CA MET A 97 14.68 -22.01 -8.94
C MET A 97 15.72 -22.03 -10.07
N GLY A 98 16.42 -20.91 -10.31
CA GLY A 98 17.47 -20.83 -11.33
C GLY A 98 18.66 -21.75 -11.04
N ILE A 99 19.09 -21.84 -9.78
CA ILE A 99 20.15 -22.77 -9.36
C ILE A 99 19.67 -24.23 -9.49
N TRP A 100 18.43 -24.51 -9.09
CA TRP A 100 17.85 -25.85 -9.20
C TRP A 100 17.76 -26.32 -10.67
N GLN A 101 17.41 -25.42 -11.60
CA GLN A 101 17.43 -25.71 -13.03
C GLN A 101 18.82 -26.01 -13.59
N TRP A 102 19.89 -25.49 -12.98
CA TRP A 102 21.27 -25.78 -13.37
C TRP A 102 21.83 -27.07 -12.77
N LEU A 103 21.22 -27.59 -11.70
CA LEU A 103 21.66 -28.79 -10.99
C LEU A 103 21.06 -30.08 -11.59
N MET A 104 19.92 -29.97 -12.28
CA MET A 104 19.24 -31.04 -13.05
C MET A 104 19.82 -31.13 -14.46
#